data_AF-A0A7K3X3M7-F1
#
_entry.id   AF-A0A7K3X3M7-F1
#
_cell.length_a   1.000
_cell.length_b   1.000
_cell.length_c   1.000
_cell.angle_alpha   90.00
_cell.angle_beta   90.00
_cell.angle_gamma   90.00
#
_symmetry.space_group_name_H-M   'P 1'
#
loop_
_entity.id
_entity.type
_entity.pdbx_description
1 polymer ?
#
loop_
_entity_poly.entity_id
_entity_poly.type
_entity_poly.pdbx_seq_one_letter_code
_entity_poly.pdbx_strand_id
1 'polypeptide(L)'
;MTGPAQSGEDLYAGLDERQRYELDRRCDYHPPKNLETAEAHAAWRKTIKGVMAEAMRSLPAGRETSMVLTALDDALMYGNAAIARPPMSGGRKVGH
;
A
#
# COMPACT_ATOMS: atom_id res chain seq x y z
N MET A 1 4.25 5.69 -26.51
CA MET A 1 2.84 5.70 -26.08
C MET A 1 2.68 4.57 -25.08
N THR A 2 2.80 4.88 -23.79
CA THR A 2 2.63 3.89 -22.71
C THR A 2 1.14 3.71 -22.50
N GLY A 3 0.62 2.50 -22.75
CA GLY A 3 -0.79 2.17 -22.61
C GLY A 3 -1.31 2.38 -21.18
N PRO A 4 -2.65 2.44 -21.00
CA PRO A 4 -3.25 2.72 -19.71
C PRO A 4 -2.85 1.63 -18.70
N ALA A 5 -2.58 2.07 -17.47
CA ALA A 5 -2.32 1.21 -16.31
C ALA A 5 -3.37 0.10 -16.26
N GLN A 6 -2.91 -1.15 -16.19
CA GLN A 6 -3.76 -2.33 -16.23
C GLN A 6 -4.83 -2.25 -15.15
N SER A 7 -6.08 -2.14 -15.60
CA SER A 7 -7.26 -2.25 -14.78
C SER A 7 -7.47 -3.72 -14.42
N GLY A 8 -7.15 -4.11 -13.18
CA GLY A 8 -7.61 -5.36 -12.59
C GLY A 8 -6.68 -6.57 -12.71
N GLU A 9 -5.36 -6.40 -12.59
CA GLU A 9 -4.52 -7.52 -12.15
C GLU A 9 -5.07 -7.99 -10.79
N ASP A 10 -5.45 -9.26 -10.72
CA ASP A 10 -5.80 -9.91 -9.46
C ASP A 10 -4.61 -9.70 -8.51
N LEU A 11 -4.81 -8.89 -7.47
CA LEU A 11 -3.80 -8.54 -6.48
C LEU A 11 -3.11 -9.79 -5.91
N TYR A 12 -3.83 -10.91 -5.89
CA TYR A 12 -3.38 -12.16 -5.32
C TYR A 12 -2.89 -13.18 -6.35
N ALA A 13 -2.93 -12.87 -7.65
CA ALA A 13 -2.44 -13.76 -8.68
C ALA A 13 -0.98 -14.14 -8.39
N GLY A 14 -0.66 -15.43 -8.50
CA GLY A 14 0.70 -15.94 -8.26
C GLY A 14 1.16 -15.96 -6.80
N LEU A 15 0.32 -15.56 -5.84
CA LEU A 15 0.62 -15.66 -4.42
C LEU A 15 0.08 -16.97 -3.83
N ASP A 16 0.87 -17.59 -2.95
CA ASP A 16 0.41 -18.72 -2.13
C ASP A 16 -0.49 -18.27 -0.98
N GLU A 17 -1.15 -19.22 -0.30
CA GLU A 17 -2.09 -18.93 0.79
C GLU A 17 -1.45 -18.12 1.93
N ARG A 18 -0.19 -18.41 2.27
CA ARG A 18 0.53 -17.70 3.34
C ARG A 18 0.82 -16.26 2.94
N GLN A 19 1.25 -16.03 1.70
CA GLN A 19 1.51 -14.71 1.16
C GLN A 19 0.23 -13.89 1.10
N ARG A 20 -0.89 -14.49 0.66
CA ARG A 20 -2.21 -13.82 0.66
C ARG A 20 -2.63 -13.40 2.06
N TYR A 21 -2.53 -14.30 3.04
CA TYR A 21 -2.84 -14.00 4.44
C TYR A 21 -1.94 -12.90 5.01
N GLU A 22 -0.63 -12.97 4.74
CA GLU A 22 0.31 -11.96 5.20
C GLU A 22 0.01 -10.58 4.60
N LEU A 23 -0.34 -10.53 3.30
CA LEU A 23 -0.68 -9.31 2.59
C LEU A 23 -1.93 -8.64 3.19
N ASP A 24 -2.98 -9.43 3.47
CA ASP A 24 -4.20 -8.93 4.12
C ASP A 24 -3.91 -8.43 5.54
N ARG A 25 -3.17 -9.22 6.34
CA ARG A 25 -2.80 -8.85 7.71
C ARG A 25 -2.02 -7.53 7.78
N ARG A 26 -1.17 -7.25 6.79
CA ARG A 26 -0.38 -6.00 6.70
C ARG A 26 -1.23 -4.80 6.28
N CYS A 27 -2.12 -4.98 5.31
CA CYS A 27 -2.78 -3.87 4.62
C CYS A 27 -4.16 -3.52 5.18
N ASP A 28 -4.85 -4.47 5.80
CA ASP A 28 -6.26 -4.36 6.18
C ASP A 28 -6.35 -4.07 7.69
N TYR A 29 -6.38 -2.78 8.04
CA TYR A 29 -6.59 -2.28 9.41
C TYR A 29 -7.89 -1.49 9.51
N HIS A 30 -8.40 -1.28 10.73
CA HIS A 30 -9.68 -0.63 10.98
C HIS A 30 -9.84 0.72 10.27
N PRO A 31 -10.99 0.94 9.60
CA PRO A 31 -11.27 2.19 8.92
C PRO A 31 -11.53 3.33 9.92
N PRO A 32 -11.20 4.58 9.56
CA PRO A 32 -11.57 5.76 10.34
C PRO A 32 -13.09 6.00 10.27
N LYS A 33 -13.62 6.80 11.21
CA LYS A 33 -15.07 7.03 11.35
C LYS A 33 -15.67 7.93 10.27
N ASN A 34 -14.86 8.80 9.67
CA ASN A 34 -15.28 9.72 8.63
C ASN A 34 -15.08 9.10 7.25
N LEU A 35 -16.10 9.21 6.40
CA LEU A 35 -16.13 8.55 5.09
C LEU A 35 -15.00 9.04 4.18
N GLU A 36 -14.75 10.35 4.13
CA GLU A 36 -13.71 10.94 3.26
C GLU A 36 -12.30 10.41 3.58
N THR A 37 -11.92 10.38 4.86
CA THR A 37 -10.61 9.81 5.27
C THR A 37 -10.60 8.30 5.07
N ALA A 38 -11.73 7.60 5.23
CA ALA A 38 -11.81 6.17 4.98
C ALA A 38 -11.57 5.85 3.50
N GLU A 39 -12.15 6.62 2.58
CA GLU A 39 -11.92 6.49 1.14
C GLU A 39 -10.47 6.80 0.77
N ALA A 40 -9.89 7.87 1.34
CA ALA A 40 -8.48 8.21 1.10
C ALA A 40 -7.53 7.13 1.65
N HIS A 41 -7.78 6.59 2.85
CA HIS A 41 -7.03 5.46 3.41
C HIS A 41 -7.18 4.22 2.54
N ALA A 42 -8.37 3.92 2.05
CA ALA A 42 -8.61 2.76 1.19
C ALA A 42 -7.84 2.88 -0.13
N ALA A 43 -7.81 4.05 -0.75
CA ALA A 43 -7.03 4.31 -1.97
C ALA A 43 -5.52 4.14 -1.73
N TRP A 44 -5.00 4.66 -0.60
CA TRP A 44 -3.59 4.50 -0.24
C TRP A 44 -3.22 3.04 0.07
N ARG A 45 -4.04 2.36 0.89
CA ARG A 45 -3.89 0.92 1.21
C ARG A 45 -3.87 0.07 -0.04
N LYS A 46 -4.81 0.30 -0.98
CA LYS A 46 -4.87 -0.44 -2.25
C LYS A 46 -3.57 -0.30 -3.05
N THR A 47 -3.02 0.92 -3.10
CA THR A 47 -1.75 1.19 -3.79
C THR A 47 -0.60 0.42 -3.16
N ILE A 48 -0.41 0.54 -1.83
CA ILE A 48 0.68 -0.16 -1.15
C ILE A 48 0.52 -1.68 -1.21
N LYS A 49 -0.71 -2.18 -1.08
CA LYS A 49 -1.04 -3.62 -1.20
C LYS A 49 -0.63 -4.17 -2.57
N GLY A 50 -0.85 -3.41 -3.64
CA GLY A 50 -0.38 -3.77 -4.98
C GLY A 50 1.14 -3.87 -5.08
N VAL A 51 1.87 -2.90 -4.50
CA VAL A 51 3.34 -2.92 -4.50
C VAL A 51 3.90 -4.08 -3.64
N MET A 52 3.29 -4.36 -2.48
CA MET A 52 3.68 -5.51 -1.65
C MET A 52 3.42 -6.84 -2.38
N ALA A 53 2.27 -6.98 -3.05
CA ALA A 53 1.97 -8.16 -3.85
C ALA A 53 3.01 -8.37 -4.97
N GLU A 54 3.38 -7.29 -5.66
CA GLU A 54 4.42 -7.34 -6.69
C GLU A 54 5.79 -7.73 -6.10
N ALA A 55 6.16 -7.18 -4.96
CA ALA A 55 7.40 -7.57 -4.27
C ALA A 55 7.40 -9.06 -3.88
N MET A 56 6.27 -9.59 -3.39
CA MET A 56 6.13 -11.01 -3.03
C MET A 56 6.20 -11.95 -4.25
N ARG A 57 5.72 -11.51 -5.42
CA ARG A 57 5.79 -12.28 -6.67
C ARG A 57 7.17 -12.27 -7.31
N SER A 58 7.78 -11.09 -7.39
CA SER A 58 8.87 -10.83 -8.32
C SER A 58 10.25 -10.82 -7.67
N LEU A 59 10.32 -10.66 -6.34
CA LEU A 59 11.59 -10.68 -5.63
C LEU A 59 11.91 -12.09 -5.09
N PRO A 60 13.17 -12.54 -5.15
CA PRO A 60 13.59 -13.78 -4.51
C PRO A 60 13.31 -13.76 -3.00
N ALA A 61 12.90 -14.89 -2.43
CA ALA A 61 12.72 -15.00 -0.99
C ALA A 61 14.07 -14.80 -0.27
N GLY A 62 14.13 -13.83 0.64
CA GLY A 62 15.39 -13.46 1.29
C GLY A 62 15.25 -12.28 2.24
N ARG A 63 16.37 -11.88 2.85
CA ARG A 63 16.45 -10.76 3.79
C ARG A 63 16.01 -9.46 3.13
N GLU A 64 16.46 -9.23 1.91
CA GLU A 64 16.21 -8.01 1.12
C GLU A 64 14.71 -7.84 0.86
N THR A 65 14.02 -8.91 0.48
CA THR A 65 12.56 -8.89 0.28
C THR A 65 11.83 -8.58 1.59
N SER A 66 12.26 -9.16 2.71
CA SER A 66 11.71 -8.79 4.02
C SER A 66 11.93 -7.31 4.35
N MET A 67 13.10 -6.74 4.02
CA MET A 67 13.37 -5.32 4.22
C MET A 67 12.49 -4.43 3.32
N VAL A 68 12.26 -4.83 2.08
CA VAL A 68 11.33 -4.14 1.17
C VAL A 68 9.93 -4.14 1.76
N LEU A 69 9.42 -5.29 2.23
CA LEU A 69 8.09 -5.37 2.84
C LEU A 69 7.97 -4.51 4.11
N THR A 70 9.01 -4.49 4.96
CA THR A 70 9.04 -3.61 6.13
C THR A 70 9.02 -2.13 5.75
N ALA A 71 9.78 -1.71 4.72
CA ALA A 71 9.76 -0.33 4.26
C ALA A 71 8.39 0.07 3.68
N LEU A 72 7.69 -0.88 3.04
CA LEU A 72 6.33 -0.68 2.56
C LEU A 72 5.32 -0.61 3.71
N ASP A 73 5.50 -1.34 4.81
CA ASP A 73 4.69 -1.17 6.03
C ASP A 73 4.84 0.26 6.59
N ASP A 74 6.08 0.77 6.67
CA ASP A 74 6.33 2.13 7.11
C ASP A 74 5.65 3.14 6.19
N ALA A 75 5.78 2.97 4.87
CA ALA A 75 5.10 3.81 3.89
C ALA A 75 3.57 3.77 4.06
N LEU A 76 3.00 2.59 4.30
CA LEU A 76 1.58 2.42 4.59
C LEU A 76 1.16 3.21 5.83
N MET A 77 1.89 3.01 6.94
CA MET A 77 1.62 3.65 8.22
C MET A 77 1.72 5.17 8.11
N TYR A 78 2.83 5.69 7.59
CA TYR A 78 3.06 7.14 7.51
C TYR A 78 2.15 7.81 6.49
N GLY A 79 1.80 7.15 5.38
CA GLY A 79 0.83 7.69 4.42
C GLY A 79 -0.58 7.81 5.02
N ASN A 80 -1.05 6.78 5.74
CA ASN A 80 -2.32 6.88 6.49
C ASN A 80 -2.28 7.98 7.55
N ALA A 81 -1.16 8.13 8.26
CA ALA A 81 -0.97 9.19 9.25
C ALA A 81 -0.96 10.58 8.61
N ALA A 82 -0.38 10.74 7.42
CA ALA A 82 -0.38 12.00 6.68
C ALA A 82 -1.80 12.39 6.26
N ILE A 83 -2.60 11.41 5.78
CA ILE A 83 -4.02 11.62 5.43
C ILE A 83 -4.84 12.03 6.65
N ALA A 84 -4.53 11.48 7.83
CA ALA A 84 -5.26 11.76 9.07
C ALA A 84 -4.89 13.09 9.74
N ARG A 85 -3.86 13.81 9.26
CA ARG A 85 -3.35 15.03 9.88
C ARG A 85 -3.70 16.26 9.04
N PRO A 86 -3.85 17.45 9.66
CA PRO A 86 -3.98 18.68 8.92
C PRO A 86 -2.69 18.97 8.11
N PRO A 87 -2.79 19.66 6.97
CA PRO A 87 -1.62 20.08 6.20
C PRO A 87 -0.66 20.89 7.07
N MET A 88 0.64 20.57 7.00
CA MET A 88 1.66 21.38 7.65
C MET A 88 1.73 22.77 7.01
N SER A 89 1.83 23.81 7.84
CA SER A 89 2.12 25.16 7.36
C SER A 89 3.46 25.17 6.61
N GLY A 90 3.47 25.64 5.36
CA GLY A 90 4.66 25.63 4.50
C GLY A 90 5.07 24.25 3.97
N GLY A 91 4.23 23.22 4.13
CA GLY A 91 4.48 21.89 3.58
C GLY A 91 4.51 21.87 2.05
N ARG A 92 5.14 20.84 1.48
CA ARG A 92 5.12 20.62 0.02
C ARG A 92 3.67 20.48 -0.46
N LYS A 93 3.35 21.17 -1.55
CA LYS A 93 2.05 21.08 -2.20
C LYS A 93 1.90 19.69 -2.83
N VAL A 94 0.66 19.21 -2.90
CA VAL A 94 0.34 17.97 -3.60
C VAL A 94 0.87 18.05 -5.04
N GLY A 95 1.62 17.04 -5.48
CA GLY A 95 2.18 16.97 -6.84
C GLY A 95 3.56 17.62 -7.04
N HIS A 96 4.26 18.02 -5.97
CA HIS A 96 5.59 18.64 -6.03
C HIS A 96 6.68 17.87 -5.27
#